data_AF-A0A936U7I9-F1
#
_entry.id   AF-A0A936U7I9-F1
#
_cell.length_a   1.000
_cell.length_b   1.000
_cell.length_c   1.000
_cell.angle_alpha   90.00
_cell.angle_beta   90.00
_cell.angle_gamma   90.00
#
_symmetry.space_group_name_H-M   'P 1'
#
loop_
_entity.id
_entity.type
_entity.pdbx_description
1 polymer ?
#
loop_
_entity_poly.entity_id
_entity_poly.type
_entity_poly.pdbx_seq_one_letter_code
_entity_poly.pdbx_strand_id
1 'polypeptide(L)'
;MMKVAVTPKDHLDRAVEYRKKAAAYREEANVHREMILALKKRLPPDTRPGNYEPPELEKLRSHCNGYIKDAEALAAKAEKLAEYHEMRAAELSGQ
;
A
#
# COMPACT_ATOMS: atom_id res chain seq x y z
N MET A 1 24.57 1.67 -0.21
CA MET A 1 24.42 1.60 -1.68
C MET A 1 23.61 0.36 -2.01
N MET A 2 22.48 0.47 -2.72
CA MET A 2 21.73 -0.73 -3.14
C MET A 2 22.58 -1.50 -4.15
N LYS A 3 22.93 -2.76 -3.84
CA LYS A 3 23.63 -3.65 -4.76
C LYS A 3 22.66 -4.01 -5.90
N VAL A 4 23.11 -3.85 -7.14
CA VAL A 4 22.36 -4.31 -8.31
C VAL A 4 22.31 -5.84 -8.29
N ALA A 5 21.13 -6.43 -8.53
CA ALA A 5 20.99 -7.88 -8.62
C ALA A 5 21.66 -8.39 -9.91
N VAL A 6 22.47 -9.44 -9.79
CA VAL A 6 23.25 -10.00 -10.92
C VAL A 6 23.00 -11.49 -11.07
N THR A 7 22.87 -12.23 -9.97
CA THR A 7 22.66 -13.68 -9.97
C THR A 7 21.17 -14.04 -9.81
N PRO A 8 20.73 -15.26 -10.19
CA PRO A 8 19.38 -15.73 -9.90
C PRO A 8 18.98 -15.55 -8.43
N LYS A 9 19.89 -15.89 -7.50
CA LYS A 9 19.67 -15.72 -6.06
C LYS A 9 19.48 -14.25 -5.69
N ASP A 10 20.30 -13.33 -6.20
CA ASP A 10 20.13 -11.90 -5.91
C ASP A 10 18.74 -11.43 -6.36
N HIS A 11 18.30 -11.87 -7.55
CA HIS A 11 16.99 -11.53 -8.06
C HIS A 11 15.86 -12.09 -7.17
N LEU A 12 15.93 -13.36 -6.75
CA LEU A 12 14.94 -13.94 -5.82
C LEU A 12 14.90 -13.20 -4.48
N ASP A 13 16.06 -12.86 -3.90
CA ASP A 13 16.13 -12.10 -2.66
C ASP A 13 15.44 -10.72 -2.82
N ARG A 14 15.63 -10.05 -3.97
CA ARG A 14 14.95 -8.79 -4.29
C ARG A 14 13.45 -8.95 -4.49
N ALA A 15 12.99 -10.05 -5.08
CA ALA A 15 11.56 -10.33 -5.18
C ALA A 15 10.91 -10.42 -3.80
N VAL A 16 11.53 -11.15 -2.87
CA VAL A 16 11.08 -11.24 -1.47
C VAL A 16 11.04 -9.87 -0.80
N GLU A 17 12.07 -9.03 -0.99
CA GLU A 17 12.08 -7.67 -0.45
C GLU A 17 10.92 -6.81 -0.99
N TYR A 18 10.64 -6.88 -2.29
CA TYR A 18 9.56 -6.12 -2.89
C TYR A 18 8.17 -6.63 -2.49
N ARG A 19 7.98 -7.94 -2.31
CA ARG A 19 6.75 -8.50 -1.72
C ARG A 19 6.52 -7.96 -0.29
N LYS A 20 7.57 -7.88 0.52
CA LYS A 20 7.51 -7.27 1.86
C LYS A 20 7.13 -5.78 1.80
N LYS A 21 7.70 -5.02 0.86
CA LYS A 21 7.32 -3.62 0.63
C LYS A 21 5.85 -3.49 0.21
N ALA A 22 5.38 -4.34 -0.70
CA ALA A 22 3.98 -4.34 -1.11
C ALA A 22 3.04 -4.58 0.09
N ALA A 23 3.35 -5.54 0.95
CA ALA A 23 2.61 -5.80 2.17
C ALA A 23 2.62 -4.60 3.12
N ALA A 24 3.79 -3.97 3.34
CA ALA A 24 3.91 -2.79 4.20
C ALA A 24 3.08 -1.60 3.66
N TYR A 25 3.08 -1.35 2.35
CA TYR A 25 2.25 -0.28 1.77
C TYR A 25 0.75 -0.57 1.89
N ARG A 26 0.32 -1.83 1.77
CA ARG A 26 -1.07 -2.21 2.04
C ARG A 26 -1.46 -1.97 3.50
N GLU A 27 -0.55 -2.28 4.41
CA GLU A 27 -0.77 -2.01 5.83
C GLU A 27 -0.91 -0.52 6.09
N GLU A 28 -0.08 0.33 5.48
CA GLU A 28 -0.22 1.79 5.58
C GLU A 28 -1.58 2.28 5.05
N ALA A 29 -2.05 1.76 3.91
CA ALA A 29 -3.39 2.08 3.42
C ALA A 29 -4.48 1.67 4.43
N ASN A 30 -4.33 0.52 5.09
CA ASN A 30 -5.26 0.05 6.11
C ASN A 30 -5.24 0.92 7.37
N VAL A 31 -4.07 1.35 7.84
CA VAL A 31 -3.95 2.28 8.97
C VAL A 31 -4.75 3.55 8.70
N HIS A 32 -4.63 4.13 7.50
CA HIS A 32 -5.38 5.34 7.13
C HIS A 32 -6.89 5.11 7.04
N ARG A 33 -7.34 3.91 6.62
CA ARG A 33 -8.77 3.53 6.68
C ARG A 33 -9.27 3.44 8.11
N GLU A 34 -8.50 2.80 8.99
CA GLU A 34 -8.85 2.69 10.40
C GLU A 34 -8.89 4.04 11.10
N MET A 35 -8.04 5.01 10.72
CA MET A 35 -8.11 6.39 11.22
C MET A 35 -9.46 7.05 10.89
N ILE A 36 -9.95 6.91 9.65
CA ILE A 36 -11.26 7.43 9.24
C ILE A 36 -12.38 6.76 10.04
N LEU A 37 -12.34 5.43 10.18
CA LEU A 37 -13.34 4.67 10.93
C LEU A 37 -13.33 5.02 12.42
N ALA A 38 -12.15 5.21 13.01
CA ALA A 38 -11.98 5.58 14.41
C ALA A 38 -12.58 6.96 14.69
N LEU A 39 -12.34 7.95 13.81
CA LEU A 39 -12.99 9.26 13.95
C LEU A 39 -14.51 9.12 13.81
N LYS A 40 -15.00 8.43 12.77
CA LYS A 40 -16.43 8.21 12.57
C LYS A 40 -17.12 7.59 13.79
N LYS A 41 -16.47 6.64 14.48
CA LYS A 41 -17.00 6.01 15.71
C LYS A 41 -17.03 6.96 16.92
N ARG A 42 -16.16 7.96 16.96
CA ARG A 42 -16.09 8.96 18.06
C ARG A 42 -17.10 10.08 17.91
N LEU A 43 -17.52 10.38 16.68
CA LEU A 43 -18.50 11.43 16.42
C LEU A 43 -19.89 10.99 16.88
N PRO A 44 -20.68 11.89 17.47
CA PRO A 44 -22.06 11.59 17.80
C PRO A 44 -22.83 11.18 16.53
N PRO A 45 -23.84 10.30 16.65
CA PRO A 45 -24.71 9.96 15.53
C PRO A 45 -25.27 11.22 14.89
N ASP A 46 -25.17 11.33 13.57
CA ASP A 46 -25.75 12.48 12.88
C ASP A 46 -27.27 12.35 12.87
N THR A 47 -27.95 13.36 13.40
CA THR A 47 -29.40 13.43 13.46
C THR A 47 -30.01 14.28 12.34
N ARG A 48 -29.18 14.86 11.45
CA ARG A 48 -29.65 15.66 10.33
C ARG A 48 -30.12 14.75 9.17
N PRO A 49 -31.14 15.17 8.41
CA PRO A 49 -31.61 14.42 7.26
C PRO A 49 -30.55 14.38 6.14
N GLY A 50 -30.45 13.22 5.47
CA GLY A 50 -29.59 13.00 4.30
C GLY A 50 -28.21 12.42 4.63
N ASN A 51 -27.32 12.40 3.63
CA ASN A 51 -25.93 11.92 3.75
C ASN A 51 -25.00 13.01 4.30
N TYR A 52 -25.44 13.74 5.33
CA TYR A 52 -24.57 14.75 5.92
C TYR A 52 -23.35 14.07 6.57
N GLU A 53 -22.17 14.65 6.33
CA GLU A 53 -20.96 14.25 7.03
C GLU A 53 -20.36 15.44 7.81
N PRO A 54 -19.96 15.25 9.08
CA PRO A 54 -19.26 16.27 9.85
C PRO A 54 -18.01 16.81 9.13
N PRO A 55 -17.79 18.15 9.11
CA PRO A 55 -16.66 18.75 8.39
C PRO A 55 -15.28 18.21 8.81
N GLU A 56 -15.12 17.80 10.07
CA GLU A 56 -13.89 17.16 10.56
C GLU A 56 -13.66 15.76 9.99
N LEU A 57 -14.72 14.97 9.80
CA LEU A 57 -14.63 13.67 9.15
C LEU A 57 -14.36 13.81 7.65
N GLU A 58 -14.98 14.80 7.00
CA GLU A 58 -14.72 15.11 5.60
C GLU A 58 -13.24 15.50 5.39
N LYS A 59 -12.71 16.40 6.23
CA LYS A 59 -11.31 16.84 6.17
C LYS A 59 -10.34 15.68 6.37
N LEU A 60 -10.54 14.85 7.41
CA LEU A 60 -9.69 13.69 7.66
C LEU A 60 -9.75 12.70 6.48
N ARG A 61 -10.95 12.39 6.01
CA ARG A 61 -11.14 11.48 4.89
C ARG A 61 -10.45 11.97 3.62
N SER A 62 -10.58 13.26 3.30
CA SER A 62 -9.92 13.85 2.12
C SER A 62 -8.39 13.69 2.20
N HIS A 63 -7.81 13.96 3.37
CA HIS A 63 -6.37 13.78 3.62
C HIS A 63 -5.95 12.30 3.52
N CYS A 64 -6.62 11.41 4.25
CA CYS A 64 -6.33 9.98 4.28
C CYS A 64 -6.51 9.30 2.91
N ASN A 65 -7.51 9.72 2.12
CA ASN A 65 -7.75 9.16 0.79
C ASN A 65 -6.57 9.39 -0.17
N GLY A 66 -5.87 10.51 -0.05
CA GLY A 66 -4.63 10.75 -0.81
C GLY A 66 -3.56 9.71 -0.47
N TYR A 67 -3.29 9.53 0.82
CA TYR A 67 -2.32 8.52 1.31
C TYR A 67 -2.70 7.10 0.93
N ILE A 68 -3.97 6.72 1.08
CA ILE A 68 -4.48 5.40 0.70
C ILE A 68 -4.17 5.13 -0.78
N LYS A 69 -4.54 6.08 -1.65
CA LYS A 69 -4.32 5.95 -3.10
C LYS A 69 -2.85 5.78 -3.44
N ASP A 70 -1.97 6.59 -2.84
CA ASP A 70 -0.55 6.53 -3.12
C ASP A 70 0.10 5.26 -2.58
N ALA A 71 -0.27 4.83 -1.37
CA ALA A 71 0.19 3.58 -0.78
C ALA A 71 -0.24 2.36 -1.60
N GLU A 72 -1.49 2.31 -2.07
CA GLU A 72 -1.96 1.24 -2.97
C GLU A 72 -1.21 1.24 -4.31
N ALA A 73 -0.95 2.41 -4.88
CA ALA A 73 -0.16 2.53 -6.10
C ALA A 73 1.28 2.04 -5.90
N LEU A 74 1.89 2.34 -4.75
CA LEU A 74 3.22 1.85 -4.40
C LEU A 74 3.23 0.34 -4.13
N ALA A 75 2.18 -0.20 -3.51
CA ALA A 75 2.02 -1.64 -3.34
C ALA A 75 2.00 -2.37 -4.69
N ALA A 76 1.17 -1.91 -5.63
CA ALA A 76 1.07 -2.49 -6.97
C ALA A 76 2.38 -2.38 -7.75
N LYS A 77 3.10 -1.25 -7.63
CA LYS A 77 4.43 -1.09 -8.25
C LYS A 77 5.46 -2.05 -7.64
N ALA A 78 5.45 -2.22 -6.32
CA ALA A 78 6.34 -3.14 -5.64
C ALA A 78 6.07 -4.60 -6.06
N GLU A 79 4.82 -5.01 -6.23
CA GLU A 79 4.49 -6.34 -6.76
C GLU A 79 5.03 -6.57 -8.16
N LYS A 80 4.86 -5.61 -9.07
CA LYS A 80 5.42 -5.69 -10.42
C LYS A 80 6.95 -5.78 -10.42
N LEU A 81 7.62 -5.12 -9.47
CA LEU A 81 9.06 -5.26 -9.30
C LEU A 81 9.45 -6.63 -8.76
N ALA A 82 8.64 -7.22 -7.86
CA ALA A 82 8.86 -8.58 -7.41
C ALA A 82 8.73 -9.58 -8.56
N GLU A 83 7.68 -9.46 -9.37
CA GLU A 83 7.44 -10.29 -10.57
C GLU A 83 8.58 -10.15 -11.59
N TYR A 84 9.04 -8.93 -11.85
CA TYR A 84 10.21 -8.70 -12.71
C TYR A 84 11.45 -9.44 -12.20
N HIS A 85 11.69 -9.41 -10.89
CA HIS A 85 12.83 -10.09 -10.30
C HIS A 85 12.67 -11.63 -10.34
N GLU A 86 11.47 -12.16 -10.10
CA GLU A 86 11.16 -13.59 -10.27
C GLU A 86 11.42 -14.04 -11.72
N MET A 87 10.94 -13.28 -12.70
CA MET A 87 11.17 -13.53 -14.13
C MET A 87 12.67 -13.55 -14.47
N ARG A 88 13.43 -12.53 -14.04
CA ARG A 88 14.88 -12.47 -14.30
C ARG A 88 15.64 -13.62 -13.64
N ALA A 89 15.20 -14.10 -12.48
CA ALA A 89 15.81 -15.25 -11.84
C ALA A 89 15.58 -16.54 -12.65
N ALA A 90 14.38 -16.73 -13.20
CA ALA A 90 14.06 -17.87 -14.08
C ALA A 90 14.93 -17.85 -15.36
N GLU A 91 14.96 -16.71 -16.05
CA GLU A 91 15.76 -16.53 -17.28
C GLU A 91 17.25 -16.83 -17.06
N LEU A 92 17.83 -16.37 -15.94
CA LEU A 92 19.22 -16.62 -15.60
C LEU A 92 19.50 -18.07 -15.14
N SER A 93 18.46 -18.81 -14.76
CA SER A 93 18.54 -20.22 -14.38
C SER A 93 18.30 -21.18 -15.55
N GLY A 94 18.01 -20.65 -16.75
CA GLY A 94 17.67 -21.45 -17.93
C GLY A 94 16.28 -22.08 -17.87
N GLN A 95 15.37 -21.49 -17.09
CA GLN A 95 13.96 -21.86 -16.97
C GLN A 95 13.07 -20.95 -17.80
#